data_AF-A0A7C3FIB9-F1
#
_entry.id   AF-A0A7C3FIB9-F1
#
_cell.length_a   1.000
_cell.length_b   1.000
_cell.length_c   1.000
_cell.angle_alpha   90.00
_cell.angle_beta   90.00
_cell.angle_gamma   90.00
#
_symmetry.space_group_name_H-M   'P 1'
#
loop_
_entity.id
_entity.type
_entity.pdbx_description
1 polymer ?
#
loop_
_entity_poly.entity_id
_entity_poly.type
_entity_poly.pdbx_seq_one_letter_code
_entity_poly.pdbx_strand_id
1 'polypeptide(L)'
;MDKTSRFRNLVLINGTILVGVAIPHLIDDFLYGIPAEFGLTNIQAQISAGVFSVLLIVILSLVARDRRWGAIGAAVLGGFLALAGILKHVPRMLQPGPYWSGPFSEILILLLILSGISLLIISLVALRAVDWTNT
;
A
#
# COMPACT_ATOMS: atom_id res chain seq x y z
N MET A 1 -8.77 -22.38 12.76
CA MET A 1 -7.60 -21.48 12.65
C MET A 1 -7.56 -20.65 13.92
N ASP A 2 -6.44 -20.65 14.65
CA ASP A 2 -6.32 -19.81 15.84
C ASP A 2 -6.40 -18.32 15.47
N LYS A 3 -6.73 -17.46 16.46
CA LYS A 3 -6.96 -16.03 16.24
C LYS A 3 -5.71 -15.32 15.71
N THR A 4 -4.52 -15.74 16.15
CA THR A 4 -3.23 -15.22 15.71
C THR A 4 -2.99 -15.51 14.23
N SER A 5 -3.10 -16.77 13.84
CA SER A 5 -2.99 -17.25 12.46
C SER A 5 -4.01 -16.54 11.55
N ARG A 6 -5.22 -16.28 12.04
CA ARG A 6 -6.25 -15.54 11.29
C ARG A 6 -5.79 -14.12 10.95
N PHE A 7 -5.41 -13.33 11.95
CA PHE A 7 -5.04 -11.93 11.71
C PHE A 7 -3.76 -11.79 10.92
N ARG A 8 -2.75 -12.63 11.17
CA ARG A 8 -1.54 -12.69 10.34
C ARG A 8 -1.89 -12.92 8.87
N ASN A 9 -2.69 -13.96 8.60
CA ASN A 9 -3.05 -14.30 7.22
C ASN A 9 -3.85 -13.19 6.54
N LEU A 10 -4.71 -12.48 7.29
CA LEU A 10 -5.42 -11.31 6.76
C LEU A 10 -4.47 -10.17 6.38
N VAL A 11 -3.44 -9.89 7.19
CA VAL A 11 -2.41 -8.89 6.85
C VAL A 11 -1.67 -9.31 5.58
N LEU A 12 -1.27 -10.58 5.47
CA LEU A 12 -0.55 -11.08 4.29
C LEU A 12 -1.41 -11.03 3.02
N ILE A 13 -2.64 -11.52 3.07
CA ILE A 13 -3.58 -11.50 1.94
C ILE A 13 -3.81 -10.07 1.47
N ASN A 14 -4.09 -9.15 2.40
CA ASN A 14 -4.32 -7.75 2.04
C ASN A 14 -3.05 -7.08 1.52
N GLY A 15 -1.90 -7.36 2.11
CA GLY A 15 -0.60 -6.92 1.58
C GLY A 15 -0.35 -7.39 0.15
N THR A 16 -0.70 -8.63 -0.18
CA THR A 16 -0.60 -9.15 -1.55
C THR A 16 -1.59 -8.46 -2.50
N ILE A 17 -2.82 -8.19 -2.07
CA ILE A 17 -3.80 -7.42 -2.85
C ILE A 17 -3.25 -6.01 -3.12
N LEU A 18 -2.72 -5.34 -2.10
CA LEU A 18 -2.11 -4.03 -2.23
C LEU A 18 -0.97 -4.04 -3.26
N VAL A 19 -0.08 -5.05 -3.25
CA VAL A 19 0.96 -5.22 -4.30
C VAL A 19 0.33 -5.33 -5.68
N GLY A 20 -0.69 -6.17 -5.83
CA GLY A 20 -1.37 -6.42 -7.11
C GLY A 20 -2.03 -5.17 -7.70
N VAL A 21 -2.46 -4.23 -6.86
CA VAL A 21 -3.03 -2.94 -7.28
C VAL A 21 -1.96 -1.87 -7.45
N ALA A 22 -0.94 -1.83 -6.58
CA ALA A 22 0.12 -0.84 -6.62
C ALA A 22 0.99 -0.94 -7.88
N ILE A 23 1.25 -2.14 -8.39
CA ILE A 23 2.03 -2.33 -9.63
C ILE A 23 1.36 -1.64 -10.84
N PRO A 24 0.11 -1.98 -11.22
CA PRO A 24 -0.54 -1.32 -12.34
C PRO A 24 -0.77 0.18 -12.07
N HIS A 25 -1.04 0.58 -10.82
CA HIS A 25 -1.14 1.99 -10.46
C HIS A 25 0.18 2.75 -10.68
N LEU A 26 1.32 2.19 -10.29
CA LEU A 26 2.63 2.78 -10.53
C LEU A 26 2.95 2.88 -12.02
N ILE A 27 2.60 1.86 -12.82
CA ILE A 27 2.75 1.92 -14.28
C ILE A 27 1.95 3.10 -14.84
N ASP A 28 0.71 3.26 -14.39
CA ASP A 28 -0.15 4.37 -14.77
C ASP A 28 0.47 5.73 -14.38
N ASP A 29 0.95 5.87 -13.14
CA ASP A 29 1.66 7.07 -12.68
C ASP A 29 2.87 7.43 -13.59
N PHE A 30 3.65 6.44 -14.01
CA PHE A 30 4.78 6.67 -14.92
C PHE A 30 4.35 7.06 -16.33
N LEU A 31 3.30 6.44 -16.87
CA LEU A 31 2.78 6.77 -18.20
C LEU A 31 2.25 8.20 -18.28
N TYR A 32 1.65 8.70 -17.21
CA TYR A 32 1.11 10.06 -17.13
C TYR A 32 2.08 11.09 -16.52
N GLY A 33 3.35 10.72 -16.31
CA GLY A 33 4.39 11.66 -15.90
C GLY A 33 4.23 12.21 -14.49
N ILE A 34 3.52 11.49 -13.61
CA ILE A 34 3.25 11.89 -12.22
C ILE A 34 4.52 12.16 -11.40
N PRO A 35 5.65 11.44 -11.59
CA PRO A 35 6.91 11.79 -10.94
C PRO A 35 7.32 13.27 -11.10
N ALA A 36 7.07 13.87 -12.26
CA ALA A 36 7.45 15.25 -12.54
C ALA A 36 6.66 16.26 -11.67
N GLU A 37 5.43 15.91 -11.27
CA GLU A 37 4.62 16.75 -10.37
C GLU A 37 5.22 16.84 -8.95
N PHE A 38 6.14 15.94 -8.60
CA PHE A 38 6.90 15.95 -7.36
C PHE A 38 8.34 16.45 -7.54
N GLY A 39 8.70 16.98 -8.72
CA GLY A 39 10.06 17.43 -9.03
C GLY A 39 11.05 16.27 -9.19
N LEU A 40 10.57 15.04 -9.44
CA LEU A 40 11.40 13.86 -9.63
C LEU A 40 11.60 13.55 -11.11
N THR A 41 12.81 13.10 -11.45
CA THR A 41 13.07 12.43 -12.72
C THR A 41 12.47 11.01 -12.68
N ASN A 42 12.22 10.43 -13.87
CA ASN A 42 11.74 9.04 -13.96
C ASN A 42 12.68 8.05 -13.28
N ILE A 43 14.00 8.22 -13.41
CA ILE A 43 14.99 7.33 -12.78
C ILE A 43 14.88 7.41 -11.25
N GLN A 44 14.77 8.62 -10.68
CA GLN A 44 14.61 8.78 -9.23
C GLN A 44 13.33 8.11 -8.75
N ALA A 45 12.21 8.32 -9.44
CA ALA A 45 10.94 7.69 -9.06
C ALA A 45 10.97 6.15 -9.22
N GLN A 46 11.63 5.61 -10.25
CA GLN A 46 11.82 4.16 -10.41
C GLN A 46 12.67 3.57 -9.28
N ILE A 47 13.76 4.24 -8.89
CA ILE A 47 14.58 3.84 -7.74
C ILE A 47 13.73 3.85 -6.47
N SER A 48 12.95 4.92 -6.23
CA SER A 48 12.04 5.00 -5.08
C SER A 48 10.99 3.88 -5.08
N ALA A 49 10.40 3.56 -6.24
CA ALA A 49 9.46 2.44 -6.38
C ALA A 49 10.13 1.09 -6.10
N GLY A 50 11.38 0.90 -6.54
CA GLY A 50 12.19 -0.28 -6.21
C GLY A 50 12.48 -0.40 -4.72
N VAL A 51 12.91 0.68 -4.06
CA VAL A 51 13.13 0.73 -2.61
C VAL A 51 11.84 0.42 -1.85
N PHE A 52 10.72 1.04 -2.25
CA PHE A 52 9.40 0.76 -1.69
C PHE A 52 9.03 -0.73 -1.84
N SER A 53 9.29 -1.33 -2.99
CA SER A 53 9.00 -2.76 -3.24
C SER A 53 9.81 -3.67 -2.31
N VAL A 54 11.10 -3.38 -2.11
CA VAL A 54 11.96 -4.12 -1.18
C VAL A 54 11.46 -3.97 0.26
N LEU A 55 11.11 -2.75 0.68
CA LEU A 55 10.56 -2.50 2.02
C LEU A 55 9.27 -3.29 2.25
N LEU A 56 8.37 -3.31 1.27
CA LEU A 56 7.12 -4.07 1.35
C LEU A 56 7.38 -5.58 1.48
N ILE A 57 8.33 -6.14 0.72
CA ILE A 57 8.74 -7.54 0.85
C ILE A 57 9.28 -7.85 2.25
N VAL A 58 10.15 -6.98 2.79
CA VAL A 58 10.72 -7.15 4.14
C VAL A 58 9.59 -7.13 5.18
N ILE A 59 8.69 -6.15 5.09
CA ILE A 59 7.55 -6.00 6.00
C ILE A 59 6.67 -7.26 5.99
N LEU A 60 6.27 -7.74 4.80
CA LEU A 60 5.43 -8.93 4.68
C LEU A 60 6.15 -10.20 5.14
N SER A 61 7.47 -10.30 4.88
CA SER A 61 8.30 -11.41 5.38
C SER A 61 8.36 -11.43 6.91
N LEU A 62 8.44 -10.26 7.54
CA LEU A 62 8.39 -10.15 9.00
C LEU A 62 7.01 -10.53 9.56
N VAL A 63 5.92 -10.13 8.91
CA VAL A 63 4.56 -10.57 9.27
C VAL A 63 4.44 -12.09 9.16
N ALA A 64 4.94 -12.69 8.08
CA ALA A 64 4.92 -14.13 7.87
C ALA A 64 5.74 -14.93 8.90
N ARG A 65 6.71 -14.28 9.55
CA ARG A 65 7.54 -14.85 10.62
C ARG A 65 7.06 -14.47 12.02
N ASP A 66 5.81 -14.02 12.16
CA ASP A 66 5.21 -13.62 13.44
C ASP A 66 6.06 -12.56 14.18
N ARG A 67 6.67 -11.62 13.43
CA ARG A 67 7.44 -10.51 14.01
C ARG A 67 6.58 -9.26 14.11
N ARG A 68 6.45 -8.70 15.32
CA ARG A 68 5.67 -7.49 15.60
C ARG A 68 6.05 -6.30 14.71
N TRP A 69 7.34 -6.15 14.42
CA TRP A 69 7.85 -5.11 13.51
C TRP A 69 7.28 -5.20 12.10
N GLY A 70 6.92 -6.40 11.63
CA GLY A 70 6.21 -6.58 10.36
C GLY A 70 4.82 -5.95 10.40
N ALA A 71 4.04 -6.21 11.46
CA ALA A 71 2.71 -5.61 11.60
C ALA A 71 2.77 -4.08 11.80
N ILE A 72 3.76 -3.57 12.53
CA ILE A 72 3.99 -2.11 12.64
C ILE A 72 4.30 -1.52 11.26
N GLY A 73 5.24 -2.12 10.53
CA GLY A 73 5.61 -1.66 9.19
C GLY A 73 4.43 -1.68 8.22
N ALA A 74 3.62 -2.76 8.24
CA ALA A 74 2.43 -2.87 7.41
C ALA A 74 1.38 -1.82 7.76
N ALA A 75 1.18 -1.53 9.05
CA ALA A 75 0.28 -0.47 9.50
C ALA A 75 0.73 0.91 8.97
N VAL A 76 2.00 1.25 9.20
CA VAL A 76 2.57 2.54 8.76
C VAL A 76 2.50 2.67 7.25
N LEU A 77 2.89 1.64 6.51
CA LEU A 77 2.90 1.66 5.05
C LEU A 77 1.50 1.77 4.46
N GLY A 78 0.54 0.97 4.95
CA GLY A 78 -0.85 1.04 4.50
C GLY A 78 -1.47 2.42 4.78
N GLY A 79 -1.21 2.98 5.96
CA GLY A 79 -1.66 4.32 6.32
C GLY A 79 -1.03 5.41 5.46
N PHE A 80 0.28 5.35 5.24
CA PHE A 80 1.01 6.29 4.39
C PHE A 80 0.48 6.29 2.95
N LEU A 81 0.32 5.10 2.34
CA LEU A 81 -0.18 4.98 0.97
C LEU A 81 -1.62 5.44 0.82
N ALA A 82 -2.49 5.07 1.77
CA ALA A 82 -3.87 5.55 1.78
C ALA A 82 -3.93 7.07 1.87
N LEU A 83 -3.16 7.67 2.78
CA LEU A 83 -3.12 9.12 2.96
C LEU A 83 -2.56 9.81 1.71
N ALA A 84 -1.43 9.35 1.18
CA ALA A 84 -0.86 9.88 -0.05
C ALA A 84 -1.85 9.76 -1.21
N GLY A 85 -2.51 8.61 -1.33
CA GLY A 85 -3.51 8.34 -2.34
C GLY A 85 -4.69 9.32 -2.28
N ILE A 86 -5.24 9.51 -1.07
CA ILE A 86 -6.34 10.46 -0.82
C ILE A 86 -5.91 11.87 -1.17
N LEU A 87 -4.80 12.35 -0.61
CA LEU A 87 -4.37 13.74 -0.76
C LEU A 87 -4.01 14.08 -2.20
N LYS A 88 -3.40 13.13 -2.94
CA LYS A 88 -2.97 13.38 -4.31
C LYS A 88 -4.11 13.25 -5.32
N HIS A 89 -4.92 12.20 -5.21
CA HIS A 89 -5.76 11.80 -6.33
C HIS A 89 -7.23 12.19 -6.15
N VAL A 90 -7.77 12.17 -4.92
CA VAL A 90 -9.19 12.53 -4.68
C VAL A 90 -9.50 13.96 -5.16
N PRO A 91 -8.70 15.01 -4.86
CA PRO A 91 -9.00 16.34 -5.37
C PRO A 91 -9.04 16.43 -6.90
N ARG A 92 -8.26 15.60 -7.59
CA ARG A 92 -8.18 15.58 -9.05
C ARG A 92 -9.32 14.78 -9.68
N MET A 93 -9.76 13.69 -9.05
CA MET A 93 -10.95 12.94 -9.46
C MET A 93 -12.24 13.77 -9.37
N LEU A 94 -12.26 14.79 -8.50
CA LEU A 94 -13.39 15.69 -8.37
C LEU A 94 -13.40 16.82 -9.40
N GLN A 95 -12.32 17.00 -10.18
CA GLN A 95 -12.27 18.00 -11.24
C GLN A 95 -13.02 17.50 -12.49
N PRO A 96 -13.64 18.40 -13.28
CA PRO A 96 -14.23 18.03 -14.56
C PRO A 96 -13.18 17.44 -15.53
N GLY A 97 -13.54 16.34 -16.19
CA GLY A 97 -12.68 15.65 -17.17
C GLY A 97 -12.24 14.26 -16.69
N PRO A 98 -11.60 13.46 -17.57
CA PRO A 98 -11.13 12.13 -17.20
C PRO A 98 -9.93 12.21 -16.24
N TYR A 99 -9.95 11.39 -15.20
CA TYR A 99 -8.78 11.14 -14.38
C TYR A 99 -7.80 10.21 -15.11
N TRP A 100 -6.76 10.78 -15.72
CA TRP A 100 -5.76 10.06 -16.53
C TRP A 100 -6.39 9.20 -17.64
N SER A 101 -6.27 7.86 -17.56
CA SER A 101 -6.90 6.93 -18.51
C SER A 101 -8.41 6.78 -18.33
N GLY A 102 -9.00 7.51 -17.37
CA GLY A 102 -10.40 7.48 -17.04
C GLY A 102 -10.72 6.41 -15.99
N PRO A 103 -11.84 5.67 -16.12
CA PRO A 103 -12.34 4.79 -15.07
C PRO A 103 -11.35 3.71 -14.59
N PHE A 104 -10.45 3.25 -15.46
CA PHE A 104 -9.44 2.25 -15.08
C PHE A 104 -8.47 2.80 -14.02
N SER A 105 -7.88 3.97 -14.28
CA SER A 105 -7.04 4.70 -13.34
C SER A 105 -7.77 4.99 -12.02
N GLU A 106 -9.05 5.34 -12.11
CA GLU A 106 -9.87 5.63 -10.94
C GLU A 106 -10.07 4.40 -10.04
N ILE A 107 -10.39 3.26 -10.64
CA ILE A 107 -10.56 2.01 -9.90
C ILE A 107 -9.25 1.60 -9.24
N LEU A 108 -8.11 1.71 -9.93
CA LEU A 108 -6.81 1.37 -9.37
C LEU A 108 -6.50 2.19 -8.12
N ILE A 109 -6.66 3.52 -8.18
CA ILE A 109 -6.34 4.34 -7.01
C ILE A 109 -7.34 4.15 -5.87
N LEU A 110 -8.63 3.94 -6.15
CA LEU A 110 -9.61 3.62 -5.13
C LEU A 110 -9.28 2.29 -4.44
N LEU A 111 -8.93 1.25 -5.20
CA LEU A 111 -8.49 -0.03 -4.64
C LEU A 111 -7.21 0.11 -3.82
N LEU A 112 -6.26 0.95 -4.24
CA LEU A 112 -5.03 1.22 -3.49
C LEU A 112 -5.33 1.91 -2.16
N ILE A 113 -6.19 2.93 -2.16
CA ILE A 113 -6.62 3.63 -0.94
C ILE A 113 -7.34 2.66 0.01
N LEU A 114 -8.31 1.90 -0.50
CA LEU A 114 -9.10 0.97 0.32
C LEU A 114 -8.25 -0.18 0.89
N SER A 115 -7.35 -0.75 0.09
CA SER A 115 -6.41 -1.77 0.55
C SER A 115 -5.44 -1.20 1.59
N GLY A 116 -4.93 0.02 1.39
CA GLY A 116 -4.09 0.72 2.37
C GLY A 116 -4.78 0.96 3.72
N ILE A 117 -6.02 1.48 3.71
CA ILE A 117 -6.83 1.67 4.92
C ILE A 117 -7.08 0.33 5.62
N SER A 118 -7.48 -0.69 4.84
CA SER A 118 -7.74 -2.02 5.37
C SER A 118 -6.46 -2.63 5.97
N LEU A 119 -5.30 -2.44 5.33
CA LEU A 119 -4.02 -2.95 5.80
C LEU A 119 -3.61 -2.27 7.10
N LEU A 120 -3.83 -0.95 7.21
CA LEU A 120 -3.65 -0.20 8.45
C LEU A 120 -4.51 -0.80 9.58
N ILE A 121 -5.82 -0.91 9.37
CA ILE A 121 -6.76 -1.36 10.40
C ILE A 121 -6.46 -2.80 10.83
N ILE A 122 -6.30 -3.72 9.88
CA ILE A 122 -6.05 -5.13 10.18
C ILE A 122 -4.72 -5.28 10.92
N SER A 123 -3.68 -4.56 10.50
CA SER A 123 -2.37 -4.58 11.18
C SER A 123 -2.45 -4.05 12.61
N LEU A 124 -3.18 -2.96 12.84
CA LEU A 124 -3.41 -2.42 14.20
C LEU A 124 -4.19 -3.39 15.09
N VAL A 125 -5.19 -4.08 14.54
CA VAL A 125 -5.93 -5.12 15.27
C VAL A 125 -5.03 -6.31 15.55
N ALA A 126 -4.21 -6.75 14.58
CA ALA A 126 -3.25 -7.83 14.75
C ALA A 126 -2.24 -7.51 15.87
N LEU A 127 -1.76 -6.26 15.95
CA LEU A 127 -0.85 -5.82 17.01
C LEU A 127 -1.44 -5.98 18.43
N ARG A 128 -2.76 -5.98 18.57
CA ARG A 128 -3.47 -6.17 19.85
C ARG A 128 -3.90 -7.61 20.08
N ALA A 129 -4.11 -8.37 19.02
CA ALA A 129 -4.76 -9.68 19.06
C ALA A 129 -3.81 -10.86 18.90
N VAL A 130 -2.60 -10.63 18.38
CA VAL A 130 -1.55 -11.63 18.20
C VAL A 130 -0.58 -11.56 19.37
N ASP A 131 -0.21 -12.72 19.89
CA ASP A 131 0.90 -12.82 20.84
C ASP A 131 2.23 -12.82 20.07
N TRP A 132 3.03 -11.78 20.26
CA TRP A 132 4.28 -11.55 19.54
C TRP A 132 5.50 -12.01 20.34
N THR A 133 5.32 -12.91 21.31
CA THR A 133 6.29 -13.29 22.37
C THR A 133 7.67 -13.79 21.92
N ASN A 134 7.90 -13.96 20.61
CA ASN A 134 9.23 -14.23 20.06
C ASN A 134 10.01 -12.98 19.65
N THR A 135 9.52 -11.75 19.87
CA THR A 135 10.21 -10.50 19.49
C THR A 135 11.29 -10.07 20.45
#